data_AF-A0A2R6N0V4-F1
#
_entry.id   AF-A0A2R6N0V4-F1
#
_cell.length_a   1.000
_cell.length_b   1.000
_cell.length_c   1.000
_cell.angle_alpha   90.00
_cell.angle_beta   90.00
_cell.angle_gamma   90.00
#
_symmetry.space_group_name_H-M   'P 1'
#
loop_
_entity.id
_entity.type
_entity.pdbx_description
1 polymer ?
#
loop_
_entity_poly.entity_id
_entity_poly.type
_entity_poly.pdbx_seq_one_letter_code
_entity_poly.pdbx_strand_id
1 'polypeptide(L)'
;ENDRLYGRLVRLFLAPLIDVLADSHDDPLLGYLGAFRYPLAGEFAATGQLIRRLRVQRGWGLEIGTLGEAYATAGFDGSAQVDLGVHEHDHRSVSGPEGLGDMSRGVGGALFRALADAGIEPDFRSLPERYRQRGLEMVQQYAADAAFNGLSYDSIAEREQVETYAGAIDPPGEDRRLPAWRDAPIDPGEIQRLSREAVAVATER
;
A
#
# COMPACT_ATOMS: atom_id res chain seq x y z
N GLU A 1 -0.29 4.55 -23.80
CA GLU A 1 -0.38 5.37 -22.57
C GLU A 1 0.05 6.82 -22.82
N ASN A 2 -0.64 7.79 -22.24
CA ASN A 2 -0.78 9.17 -22.74
C ASN A 2 0.43 10.10 -22.50
N ASP A 3 1.67 9.63 -22.64
CA ASP A 3 2.92 10.38 -22.39
C ASP A 3 2.94 11.08 -21.02
N ARG A 4 2.56 10.38 -19.94
CA ARG A 4 2.45 10.94 -18.58
C ARG A 4 3.04 10.01 -17.53
N LEU A 5 3.35 10.57 -16.36
CA LEU A 5 3.70 9.80 -15.16
C LEU A 5 2.45 9.33 -14.42
N TYR A 6 2.47 8.06 -13.97
CA TYR A 6 1.40 7.43 -13.20
C TYR A 6 1.83 7.11 -11.76
N GLY A 7 0.94 6.45 -11.00
CA GLY A 7 1.25 5.98 -9.65
C GLY A 7 1.38 7.08 -8.60
N ARG A 8 0.58 8.16 -8.70
CA ARG A 8 0.64 9.31 -7.77
C ARG A 8 0.63 8.90 -6.30
N LEU A 9 -0.20 7.94 -5.91
CA LEU A 9 -0.27 7.48 -4.53
C LEU A 9 1.05 6.85 -4.06
N VAL A 10 1.73 6.08 -4.91
CA VAL A 10 3.05 5.53 -4.58
C VAL A 10 4.10 6.65 -4.62
N ARG A 11 4.21 7.36 -5.73
CA ARG A 11 5.28 8.35 -5.99
C ARG A 11 5.23 9.56 -5.05
N LEU A 12 4.04 10.04 -4.72
CA LEU A 12 3.86 11.29 -3.98
C LEU A 12 3.48 11.09 -2.52
N PHE A 13 2.91 9.93 -2.14
CA PHE A 13 2.57 9.65 -0.74
C PHE A 13 3.50 8.60 -0.13
N LEU A 14 3.45 7.36 -0.63
CA LEU A 14 4.10 6.24 0.05
C LEU A 14 5.63 6.32 0.00
N ALA A 15 6.20 6.60 -1.17
CA ALA A 15 7.66 6.70 -1.35
C ALA A 15 8.29 7.79 -0.47
N PRO A 16 7.87 9.08 -0.51
CA PRO A 16 8.45 10.11 0.35
C PRO A 16 8.19 9.85 1.85
N LEU A 17 7.07 9.21 2.19
CA LEU A 17 6.77 8.86 3.57
C LEU A 17 7.70 7.78 4.12
N ILE A 18 7.93 6.69 3.37
CA ILE A 18 8.88 5.62 3.75
C ILE A 18 10.28 6.20 3.88
N ASP A 19 10.68 7.06 2.95
CA ASP A 19 12.03 7.66 2.91
C ASP A 19 12.30 8.52 4.17
N VAL A 20 11.35 9.36 4.57
CA VAL A 20 11.44 10.16 5.81
C VAL A 20 11.41 9.30 7.07
N LEU A 21 10.66 8.19 7.06
CA LEU A 21 10.61 7.26 8.18
C LEU A 21 11.95 6.53 8.34
N ALA A 22 12.54 6.08 7.23
CA ALA A 22 13.85 5.43 7.18
C ALA A 22 14.98 6.36 7.64
N ASP A 23 14.88 7.67 7.36
CA ASP A 23 15.84 8.67 7.89
C ASP A 23 15.84 8.77 9.42
N SER A 24 14.76 8.34 10.08
CA SER A 24 14.58 8.48 11.54
C SER A 24 14.51 7.17 12.32
N HIS A 25 14.46 6.02 11.63
CA HIS A 25 14.36 4.70 12.24
C HIS A 25 15.24 3.71 11.48
N ASP A 26 16.15 3.07 12.20
CA ASP A 26 17.00 2.00 11.68
C ASP A 26 16.30 0.65 11.88
N ASP A 27 15.26 0.39 11.07
CA ASP A 27 14.53 -0.88 11.06
C ASP A 27 14.48 -1.47 9.63
N PRO A 28 14.81 -2.77 9.45
CA PRO A 28 14.82 -3.36 8.11
C PRO A 28 13.44 -3.46 7.46
N LEU A 29 12.33 -3.34 8.20
CA LEU A 29 10.98 -3.24 7.62
C LEU A 29 10.86 -2.05 6.68
N LEU A 30 11.45 -0.90 7.02
CA LEU A 30 11.38 0.30 6.16
C LEU A 30 12.17 0.10 4.87
N GLY A 31 13.35 -0.52 4.96
CA GLY A 31 14.12 -0.95 3.79
C GLY A 31 13.35 -1.95 2.94
N TYR A 32 12.61 -2.88 3.56
CA TYR A 32 11.79 -3.87 2.86
C TYR A 32 10.67 -3.21 2.08
N LEU A 33 9.87 -2.36 2.74
CA LEU A 33 8.75 -1.68 2.10
C LEU A 33 9.22 -0.74 0.98
N GLY A 34 10.36 -0.06 1.18
CA GLY A 34 10.96 0.84 0.19
C GLY A 34 11.60 0.12 -1.02
N ALA A 35 11.88 -1.18 -0.94
CA ALA A 35 12.50 -1.93 -2.03
C ALA A 35 11.52 -2.34 -3.14
N PHE A 36 10.21 -2.34 -2.87
CA PHE A 36 9.20 -2.67 -3.87
C PHE A 36 8.91 -1.47 -4.76
N ARG A 37 8.99 -1.67 -6.09
CA ARG A 37 8.63 -0.61 -7.07
C ARG A 37 7.13 -0.37 -7.13
N TYR A 38 6.34 -1.42 -6.91
CA TYR A 38 4.87 -1.38 -6.94
C TYR A 38 4.29 -1.99 -5.64
N PRO A 39 4.47 -1.34 -4.48
CA PRO A 39 4.04 -1.88 -3.18
C PRO A 39 2.51 -1.91 -3.02
N LEU A 40 1.78 -1.28 -3.93
CA LEU A 40 0.32 -1.25 -3.98
C LEU A 40 -0.24 -2.03 -5.18
N ALA A 41 0.54 -2.95 -5.76
CA ALA A 41 0.06 -3.80 -6.85
C ALA A 41 -1.03 -4.76 -6.35
N GLY A 42 -2.10 -4.91 -7.13
CA GLY A 42 -3.15 -5.90 -6.86
C GLY A 42 -2.76 -7.31 -7.28
N GLU A 43 -1.80 -7.41 -8.20
CA GLU A 43 -1.25 -8.65 -8.72
C GLU A 43 -0.11 -9.15 -7.85
N PHE A 44 -0.36 -10.21 -7.09
CA PHE A 44 0.67 -10.89 -6.30
C PHE A 44 0.40 -12.39 -6.20
N ALA A 45 1.43 -13.14 -5.78
CA ALA A 45 1.31 -14.56 -5.48
C ALA A 45 1.99 -14.85 -4.14
N ALA A 46 1.41 -15.79 -3.40
CA ALA A 46 1.94 -16.23 -2.11
C ALA A 46 1.64 -17.72 -1.93
N THR A 47 2.48 -18.41 -1.15
CA THR A 47 2.19 -19.81 -0.81
C THR A 47 0.94 -19.87 0.05
N GLY A 48 0.18 -20.97 -0.07
CA GLY A 48 -0.98 -21.19 0.82
C GLY A 48 -0.59 -21.30 2.30
N GLN A 49 0.68 -21.56 2.62
CA GLN A 49 1.18 -21.52 3.99
C GLN A 49 1.34 -20.10 4.51
N LEU A 50 1.84 -19.18 3.66
CA LEU A 50 1.99 -17.76 3.99
C LEU A 50 0.61 -17.12 4.18
N ILE A 51 -0.28 -17.24 3.18
CA ILE A 51 -1.62 -16.62 3.20
C ILE A 51 -2.40 -16.99 4.47
N ARG A 52 -2.29 -18.23 4.95
CA ARG A 52 -3.01 -18.68 6.15
C ARG A 52 -2.57 -18.00 7.45
N ARG A 53 -1.42 -17.33 7.44
CA ARG A 53 -0.83 -16.64 8.60
C ARG A 53 -1.06 -15.12 8.58
N LEU A 54 -1.46 -14.54 7.44
CA LEU A 54 -1.58 -13.10 7.29
C LEU A 54 -2.91 -12.60 7.88
N ARG A 55 -2.85 -11.53 8.67
CA ARG A 55 -4.02 -10.76 9.11
C ARG A 55 -4.35 -9.72 8.04
N VAL A 56 -5.42 -9.96 7.30
CA VAL A 56 -5.73 -9.18 6.10
C VAL A 56 -6.36 -7.83 6.46
N GLN A 57 -5.75 -6.74 6.01
CA GLN A 57 -6.31 -5.40 6.11
C GLN A 57 -7.48 -5.23 5.13
N ARG A 58 -8.53 -4.53 5.55
CA ARG A 58 -9.69 -4.22 4.69
C ARG A 58 -9.51 -2.89 3.97
N GLY A 59 -10.09 -2.77 2.78
CA GLY A 59 -10.10 -1.53 2.00
C GLY A 59 -8.74 -1.18 1.42
N TRP A 60 -8.48 0.11 1.24
CA TRP A 60 -7.31 0.64 0.51
C TRP A 60 -5.94 0.34 1.12
N GLY A 61 -5.90 -0.16 2.36
CA GLY A 61 -4.66 -0.57 3.02
C GLY A 61 -4.29 -2.04 2.78
N LEU A 62 -5.06 -2.77 1.97
CA LEU A 62 -4.89 -4.21 1.76
C LEU A 62 -3.47 -4.58 1.31
N GLU A 63 -2.97 -3.92 0.26
CA GLU A 63 -1.71 -4.29 -0.39
C GLU A 63 -0.52 -3.99 0.51
N ILE A 64 -0.41 -2.75 1.03
CA ILE A 64 0.69 -2.38 1.93
C ILE A 64 0.65 -3.13 3.26
N GLY A 65 -0.54 -3.39 3.80
CA GLY A 65 -0.72 -4.19 5.01
C GLY A 65 -0.31 -5.65 4.78
N THR A 66 -0.61 -6.20 3.60
CA THR A 66 -0.17 -7.55 3.19
C THR A 66 1.35 -7.63 3.10
N LEU A 67 2.01 -6.61 2.53
CA LEU A 67 3.47 -6.54 2.53
C LEU A 67 4.06 -6.50 3.94
N GLY A 68 3.48 -5.73 4.85
CA GLY A 68 3.89 -5.72 6.27
C GLY A 68 3.77 -7.08 6.95
N GLU A 69 2.63 -7.77 6.77
CA GLU A 69 2.43 -9.12 7.30
C GLU A 69 3.37 -10.16 6.65
N ALA A 70 3.64 -10.00 5.34
CA ALA A 70 4.57 -10.84 4.61
C ALA A 70 5.99 -10.67 5.15
N TYR A 71 6.43 -9.44 5.43
CA TYR A 71 7.72 -9.20 6.07
C TYR A 71 7.80 -9.87 7.45
N ALA A 72 6.78 -9.69 8.29
CA ALA A 72 6.76 -10.29 9.63
C ALA A 72 6.79 -11.83 9.61
N THR A 73 6.32 -12.45 8.53
CA THR A 73 6.21 -13.92 8.41
C THR A 73 7.33 -14.56 7.60
N ALA A 74 7.77 -13.90 6.52
CA ALA A 74 8.67 -14.44 5.50
C ALA A 74 9.97 -13.64 5.35
N GLY A 75 10.00 -12.39 5.82
CA GLY A 75 11.15 -11.49 5.70
C GLY A 75 11.53 -11.17 4.25
N PHE A 76 12.71 -10.57 4.09
CA PHE A 76 13.29 -10.29 2.77
C PHE A 76 13.53 -11.56 1.95
N ASP A 77 14.17 -12.57 2.53
CA ASP A 77 14.56 -13.79 1.83
C ASP A 77 13.36 -14.61 1.31
N GLY A 78 12.20 -14.43 1.93
CA GLY A 78 10.95 -15.07 1.52
C GLY A 78 10.11 -14.27 0.53
N SER A 79 10.64 -13.14 0.03
CA SER A 79 9.89 -12.19 -0.80
C SER A 79 10.64 -11.86 -2.10
N ALA A 80 9.89 -11.60 -3.16
CA ALA A 80 10.43 -11.19 -4.45
C ALA A 80 9.45 -10.27 -5.17
N GLN A 81 9.98 -9.44 -6.09
CA GLN A 81 9.17 -8.70 -7.06
C GLN A 81 9.54 -9.17 -8.47
N VAL A 82 8.55 -9.22 -9.35
CA VAL A 82 8.73 -9.63 -10.75
C VAL A 82 8.14 -8.54 -11.64
N ASP A 83 8.89 -8.16 -12.67
CA ASP A 83 8.39 -7.26 -13.71
C ASP A 83 7.42 -8.02 -14.63
N LEU A 84 6.16 -7.56 -14.68
CA LEU A 84 5.11 -8.13 -15.53
C LEU A 84 4.98 -7.42 -16.88
N GLY A 85 5.83 -6.42 -17.15
CA GLY A 85 5.79 -5.60 -18.35
C GLY A 85 4.85 -4.41 -18.22
N VAL A 86 3.90 -4.27 -19.15
CA VAL A 86 3.00 -3.11 -19.22
C VAL A 86 1.65 -3.47 -18.62
N HIS A 87 1.14 -2.60 -17.77
CA HIS A 87 -0.18 -2.73 -17.15
C HIS A 87 -0.93 -1.41 -17.24
N GLU A 88 -2.04 -1.41 -17.97
CA GLU A 88 -2.91 -0.23 -18.09
C GLU A 88 -4.02 -0.31 -17.03
N HIS A 89 -4.09 0.70 -16.16
CA HIS A 89 -5.16 0.86 -15.18
C HIS A 89 -6.15 1.95 -15.60
N ASP A 90 -7.43 1.76 -15.25
CA ASP A 90 -8.43 2.82 -15.35
C ASP A 90 -8.05 4.02 -14.46
N HIS A 91 -8.02 5.22 -15.05
CA HIS A 91 -7.69 6.44 -14.33
C HIS A 91 -8.84 6.83 -13.39
N ARG A 92 -8.62 6.67 -12.08
CA ARG A 92 -9.54 7.20 -11.07
C ARG A 92 -9.39 8.71 -10.92
N SER A 93 -10.51 9.40 -10.66
CA SER A 93 -10.51 10.82 -10.38
C SER A 93 -9.77 11.12 -9.07
N VAL A 94 -9.06 12.26 -9.07
CA VAL A 94 -8.35 12.77 -7.89
C VAL A 94 -9.34 13.15 -6.77
N SER A 95 -10.55 13.57 -7.15
CA SER A 95 -11.63 14.04 -6.27
C SER A 95 -12.86 13.12 -6.31
N GLY A 96 -13.56 13.05 -5.17
CA GLY A 96 -14.79 12.25 -4.97
C GLY A 96 -14.66 11.24 -3.81
N PRO A 97 -15.78 10.65 -3.33
CA PRO A 97 -15.72 9.43 -2.51
C PRO A 97 -14.96 8.36 -3.29
N GLU A 98 -14.00 7.67 -2.66
CA GLU A 98 -13.01 6.78 -3.33
C GLU A 98 -11.90 7.50 -4.11
N GLY A 99 -11.78 8.82 -3.94
CA GLY A 99 -10.66 9.60 -4.48
C GLY A 99 -9.34 9.27 -3.79
N LEU A 100 -8.24 9.70 -4.41
CA LEU A 100 -6.89 9.41 -3.94
C LEU A 100 -6.62 9.83 -2.48
N GLY A 101 -7.30 10.87 -1.98
CA GLY A 101 -7.17 11.31 -0.58
C GLY A 101 -7.80 10.35 0.44
N ASP A 102 -8.86 9.62 0.07
CA ASP A 102 -9.41 8.56 0.93
C ASP A 102 -8.51 7.32 0.89
N MET A 103 -7.96 7.01 -0.29
CA MET A 103 -6.99 5.92 -0.45
C MET A 103 -5.74 6.17 0.39
N SER A 104 -5.19 7.39 0.42
CA SER A 104 -4.01 7.71 1.21
C SER A 104 -4.24 7.52 2.72
N ARG A 105 -5.44 7.80 3.24
CA ARG A 105 -5.77 7.50 4.64
C ARG A 105 -5.77 5.99 4.92
N GLY A 106 -6.35 5.20 4.02
CA GLY A 106 -6.36 3.74 4.16
C GLY A 106 -4.96 3.12 4.06
N VAL A 107 -4.18 3.55 3.08
CA VAL A 107 -2.77 3.12 2.88
C VAL A 107 -1.90 3.56 4.05
N GLY A 108 -1.99 4.82 4.46
CA GLY A 108 -1.23 5.38 5.58
C GLY A 108 -1.53 4.65 6.88
N GLY A 109 -2.82 4.48 7.21
CA GLY A 109 -3.22 3.74 8.41
C GLY A 109 -2.70 2.29 8.44
N ALA A 110 -2.67 1.60 7.29
CA ALA A 110 -2.13 0.26 7.19
C ALA A 110 -0.59 0.22 7.30
N LEU A 111 0.11 1.19 6.70
CA LEU A 111 1.55 1.36 6.88
C LEU A 111 1.87 1.59 8.37
N PHE A 112 1.23 2.56 9.01
CA PHE A 112 1.50 2.86 10.42
C PHE A 112 1.10 1.71 11.35
N ARG A 113 0.10 0.91 10.98
CA ARG A 113 -0.22 -0.34 11.70
C ARG A 113 0.92 -1.36 11.60
N ALA A 114 1.48 -1.56 10.41
CA ALA A 114 2.63 -2.45 10.23
C ALA A 114 3.87 -1.98 11.01
N LEU A 115 4.11 -0.66 11.03
CA LEU A 115 5.18 -0.05 11.82
C LEU A 115 4.96 -0.25 13.33
N ALA A 116 3.74 -0.03 13.82
CA ALA A 116 3.38 -0.25 15.22
C ALA A 116 3.57 -1.71 15.64
N ASP A 117 3.23 -2.67 14.78
CA ASP A 117 3.48 -4.10 15.02
C ASP A 117 4.98 -4.44 15.11
N ALA A 118 5.83 -3.68 14.41
CA ALA A 118 7.29 -3.77 14.50
C ALA A 118 7.89 -2.95 15.67
N GLY A 119 7.06 -2.24 16.45
CA GLY A 119 7.52 -1.38 17.55
C GLY A 119 8.11 -0.03 17.10
N ILE A 120 7.87 0.38 15.85
CA ILE A 120 8.27 1.67 15.30
C ILE A 120 7.18 2.69 15.61
N GLU A 121 7.53 3.77 16.31
CA GLU A 121 6.62 4.84 16.70
C GLU A 121 7.03 6.18 16.05
N PRO A 122 6.43 6.54 14.90
CA PRO A 122 6.72 7.81 14.27
C PRO A 122 6.27 9.01 15.12
N ASP A 123 7.05 10.09 15.08
CA ASP A 123 6.60 11.39 15.61
C ASP A 123 5.59 12.04 14.65
N PHE A 124 4.31 11.73 14.85
CA PHE A 124 3.20 12.28 14.06
C PHE A 124 3.07 13.80 14.14
N ARG A 125 3.73 14.49 15.09
CA ARG A 125 3.73 15.95 15.15
C ARG A 125 4.62 16.57 14.08
N SER A 126 5.80 16.00 13.86
CA SER A 126 6.79 16.51 12.89
C SER A 126 6.74 15.80 11.54
N LEU A 127 6.21 14.57 11.50
CA LEU A 127 6.20 13.73 10.31
C LEU A 127 5.50 14.38 9.09
N PRO A 128 4.32 15.03 9.22
CA PRO A 128 3.67 15.66 8.07
C PRO A 128 4.54 16.71 7.39
N GLU A 129 5.31 17.49 8.17
CA GLU A 129 6.16 18.53 7.61
C GLU A 129 7.38 17.97 6.91
N ARG A 130 8.05 16.98 7.52
CA ARG A 130 9.17 16.27 6.89
C ARG A 130 8.73 15.57 5.60
N TYR A 131 7.56 14.95 5.63
CA TYR A 131 6.92 14.35 4.46
C TYR A 131 6.68 15.38 3.35
N ARG A 132 6.12 16.56 3.65
CA ARG A 132 5.92 17.62 2.65
C ARG A 132 7.23 17.99 1.98
N GLN A 133 8.26 18.24 2.78
CA GLN A 133 9.58 18.60 2.25
C GLN A 133 10.09 17.53 1.27
N ARG A 134 10.13 16.26 1.69
CA ARG A 134 10.60 15.16 0.83
C ARG A 134 9.70 14.96 -0.40
N GLY A 135 8.39 15.10 -0.25
CA GLY A 135 7.43 15.03 -1.36
C GLY A 135 7.66 16.12 -2.40
N LEU A 136 7.92 17.36 -1.98
CA LEU A 136 8.20 18.48 -2.88
C LEU A 136 9.57 18.34 -3.58
N GLU A 137 10.57 17.76 -2.90
CA GLU A 137 11.86 17.39 -3.51
C GLU A 137 11.66 16.34 -4.60
N MET A 138 10.92 15.27 -4.32
CA MET A 138 10.60 14.23 -5.31
C MET A 138 9.78 14.78 -6.49
N VAL A 139 8.83 15.70 -6.26
CA VAL A 139 8.08 16.35 -7.35
C VAL A 139 9.01 17.09 -8.33
N GLN A 140 10.08 17.71 -7.83
CA GLN A 140 11.09 18.35 -8.68
C GLN A 140 11.90 17.33 -9.49
N GLN A 141 12.29 16.22 -8.87
CA GLN A 141 12.98 15.11 -9.54
C GLN A 141 12.12 14.53 -10.67
N TYR A 142 10.86 14.22 -10.38
CA TYR A 142 9.92 13.71 -11.37
C TYR A 142 9.65 14.70 -12.52
N ALA A 143 9.68 16.01 -12.25
CA ALA A 143 9.58 17.01 -13.31
C ALA A 143 10.78 16.97 -14.26
N ALA A 144 11.99 16.79 -13.71
CA ALA A 144 13.20 16.62 -14.51
C ALA A 144 13.17 15.32 -15.33
N ASP A 145 12.75 14.21 -14.71
CA ASP A 145 12.60 12.92 -15.39
C ASP A 145 11.57 13.01 -16.52
N ALA A 146 10.42 13.63 -16.28
CA ALA A 146 9.40 13.82 -17.30
C ALA A 146 9.91 14.67 -18.47
N ALA A 147 10.58 15.79 -18.18
CA ALA A 147 11.17 16.66 -19.21
C ALA A 147 12.22 15.93 -20.05
N PHE A 148 13.08 15.13 -19.41
CA PHE A 148 14.11 14.34 -20.10
C PHE A 148 13.51 13.28 -21.03
N ASN A 149 12.40 12.66 -20.61
CA ASN A 149 11.73 11.59 -21.36
C ASN A 149 10.62 12.09 -22.29
N GLY A 150 10.42 13.41 -22.41
CA GLY A 150 9.37 13.99 -23.27
C GLY A 150 7.94 13.77 -22.77
N LEU A 151 7.76 13.53 -21.48
CA LEU A 151 6.45 13.30 -20.86
C LEU A 151 5.79 14.62 -20.43
N SER A 152 4.46 14.67 -20.56
CA SER A 152 3.62 15.72 -19.99
C SER A 152 3.53 15.58 -18.47
N TYR A 153 3.83 16.68 -17.77
CA TYR A 153 3.88 16.70 -16.30
C TYR A 153 3.37 18.02 -15.73
N ASP A 154 2.35 17.93 -14.88
CA ASP A 154 1.77 19.09 -14.20
C ASP A 154 2.32 19.17 -12.77
N SER A 155 3.46 19.85 -12.62
CA SER A 155 4.10 19.96 -11.31
C SER A 155 3.27 20.74 -10.28
N ILE A 156 2.32 21.58 -10.69
CA ILE A 156 1.47 22.33 -9.76
C ILE A 156 0.48 21.36 -9.11
N ALA A 157 -0.22 20.59 -9.95
CA ALA A 157 -1.17 19.58 -9.47
C ALA A 157 -0.51 18.52 -8.58
N GLU A 158 0.74 18.13 -8.87
CA GLU A 158 1.47 17.15 -8.04
C GLU A 158 1.84 17.72 -6.66
N ARG A 159 2.17 19.02 -6.56
CA ARG A 159 2.40 19.69 -5.26
C ARG A 159 1.11 19.80 -4.44
N GLU A 160 0.00 20.19 -5.07
CA GLU A 160 -1.32 20.22 -4.41
C GLU A 160 -1.74 18.84 -3.90
N GLN A 161 -1.38 17.78 -4.64
CA GLN A 161 -1.62 16.41 -4.24
C GLN A 161 -0.79 16.01 -3.01
N VAL A 162 0.49 16.41 -2.95
CA VAL A 162 1.36 16.20 -1.76
C VAL A 162 0.74 16.87 -0.53
N GLU A 163 0.26 18.10 -0.65
CA GLU A 163 -0.41 18.81 0.45
C GLU A 163 -1.68 18.10 0.92
N THR A 164 -2.49 17.61 -0.02
CA THR A 164 -3.69 16.83 0.29
C THR A 164 -3.35 15.57 1.09
N TYR A 165 -2.29 14.85 0.68
CA TYR A 165 -1.84 13.63 1.32
C TYR A 165 -1.19 13.85 2.69
N ALA A 166 -0.60 15.01 2.94
CA ALA A 166 -0.08 15.35 4.26
C ALA A 166 -1.18 15.29 5.35
N GLY A 167 -2.43 15.60 4.98
CA GLY A 167 -3.60 15.46 5.85
C GLY A 167 -4.06 14.02 6.10
N ALA A 168 -3.43 13.02 5.49
CA ALA A 168 -3.69 11.60 5.72
C ALA A 168 -2.68 10.96 6.70
N ILE A 169 -1.68 11.71 7.17
CA ILE A 169 -0.67 11.24 8.11
C ILE A 169 -1.20 11.43 9.53
N ASP A 170 -1.58 10.31 10.16
CA ASP A 170 -2.15 10.26 11.51
C ASP A 170 -1.85 8.87 12.11
N PRO A 171 -1.84 8.69 13.45
CA PRO A 171 -1.69 7.38 14.05
C PRO A 171 -2.70 6.36 13.50
N PRO A 172 -2.34 5.06 13.48
CA PRO A 172 -3.26 4.05 12.99
C PRO A 172 -4.48 3.98 13.92
N GLY A 173 -5.68 4.09 13.35
CA GLY A 173 -6.92 3.87 14.07
C GLY A 173 -7.06 2.42 14.57
N GLU A 174 -8.21 2.07 15.13
CA GLU A 174 -8.52 0.72 15.62
C GLU A 174 -8.06 -0.40 14.65
N ASP A 175 -7.40 -1.44 15.19
CA ASP A 175 -7.01 -2.59 14.39
C ASP A 175 -8.27 -3.36 13.94
N ARG A 176 -8.53 -3.27 12.64
CA ARG A 176 -9.70 -3.83 11.97
C ARG A 176 -9.33 -4.93 10.98
N ARG A 177 -8.10 -5.45 11.04
CA ARG A 177 -7.68 -6.58 10.21
C ARG A 177 -8.54 -7.80 10.52
N LEU A 178 -8.77 -8.61 9.50
CA LEU A 178 -9.33 -9.94 9.69
C LEU A 178 -8.30 -10.80 10.44
N PRO A 179 -8.73 -11.74 11.30
CA PRO A 179 -7.80 -12.69 11.90
C PRO A 179 -7.13 -13.49 10.78
N ALA A 180 -5.91 -13.98 11.06
CA ALA A 180 -5.28 -14.94 10.17
C ALA A 180 -6.20 -16.14 9.95
N TRP A 181 -6.22 -16.71 8.74
CA TRP A 181 -7.14 -17.81 8.43
C TRP A 181 -7.00 -19.00 9.39
N ARG A 182 -5.77 -19.29 9.85
CA ARG A 182 -5.51 -20.36 10.83
C ARG A 182 -6.16 -20.10 12.21
N ASP A 183 -6.42 -18.83 12.52
CA ASP A 183 -6.95 -18.35 13.80
C ASP A 183 -8.40 -17.85 13.65
N ALA A 184 -8.98 -17.95 12.45
CA ALA A 184 -10.34 -17.53 12.18
C ALA A 184 -11.34 -18.43 12.94
N PRO A 185 -12.43 -17.87 13.52
CA PRO A 185 -13.44 -18.64 14.23
C PRO A 185 -14.40 -19.36 13.26
N ILE A 186 -13.86 -19.94 12.20
CA ILE A 186 -14.58 -20.58 11.10
C ILE A 186 -13.89 -21.91 10.83
N ASP A 187 -14.65 -23.01 10.86
CA ASP A 187 -14.14 -24.32 10.47
C ASP A 187 -14.08 -24.43 8.93
N PRO A 188 -12.89 -24.63 8.32
CA PRO A 188 -12.78 -24.84 6.89
C PRO A 188 -13.60 -26.02 6.37
N GLY A 189 -13.80 -27.07 7.19
CA GLY A 189 -14.62 -28.22 6.83
C GLY A 189 -16.09 -27.84 6.63
N GLU A 190 -16.60 -26.99 7.51
CA GLU A 190 -17.96 -26.47 7.43
C GLU A 190 -18.15 -25.57 6.19
N ILE A 191 -17.20 -24.68 5.89
CA ILE A 191 -17.25 -23.86 4.68
C ILE A 191 -17.21 -24.71 3.42
N GLN A 192 -16.36 -25.74 3.39
CA GLN A 192 -16.30 -26.67 2.26
C GLN A 192 -17.64 -27.39 2.05
N ARG A 193 -18.28 -27.87 3.14
CA ARG A 193 -19.57 -28.55 3.09
C ARG A 193 -20.66 -27.62 2.54
N LEU A 194 -20.81 -26.42 3.12
CA LEU A 194 -21.78 -25.42 2.69
C LEU A 194 -21.57 -24.99 1.24
N SER A 195 -20.31 -24.82 0.81
CA SER A 195 -19.99 -24.48 -0.58
C SER A 195 -20.40 -25.59 -1.56
N ARG A 196 -20.15 -26.86 -1.22
CA ARG A 196 -20.59 -28.01 -2.05
C ARG A 196 -22.12 -28.09 -2.15
N GLU A 197 -22.82 -27.91 -1.03
CA GLU A 197 -24.29 -27.89 -1.01
C GLU A 197 -24.85 -26.76 -1.88
N ALA A 198 -24.29 -25.55 -1.79
CA ALA A 198 -24.71 -24.42 -2.61
C ALA A 198 -24.47 -24.66 -4.11
N VAL A 199 -23.32 -25.24 -4.49
CA VAL A 199 -23.02 -25.58 -5.88
C VAL A 199 -23.97 -26.66 -6.42
N ALA A 200 -24.27 -27.69 -5.63
CA ALA A 200 -25.22 -28.73 -6.03
C ALA A 200 -26.60 -28.13 -6.32
N VAL A 201 -27.13 -27.31 -5.41
CA VAL A 201 -28.42 -26.59 -5.61
C VAL A 201 -28.41 -25.71 -6.86
N ALA A 202 -27.28 -25.05 -7.15
CA ALA A 202 -27.15 -24.17 -8.31
C ALA A 202 -27.06 -24.92 -9.65
N THR A 203 -26.58 -26.18 -9.63
CA THR A 203 -26.32 -26.99 -10.84
C THR A 203 -27.40 -28.04 -11.11
N GLU A 204 -28.32 -28.28 -10.18
CA GLU A 204 -29.52 -29.11 -10.38
C GLU A 204 -30.68 -28.39 -11.12
N ARG A 205 -30.45 -27.17 -11.66
CA ARG A 205 -31.34 -26.45 -12.57
C ARG A 205 -30.87 -26.52 -14.01
#